data_AF-A0A1F5MGI1-F1
#
_entry.id   AF-A0A1F5MGI1-F1
#
_cell.length_a   1.000
_cell.length_b   1.000
_cell.length_c   1.000
_cell.angle_alpha   90.00
_cell.angle_beta   90.00
_cell.angle_gamma   90.00
#
_symmetry.space_group_name_H-M   'P 1'
#
loop_
_entity.id
_entity.type
_entity.pdbx_description
1 polymer ?
#
loop_
_entity_poly.entity_id
_entity_poly.type
_entity_poly.pdbx_seq_one_letter_code
_entity_poly.pdbx_strand_id
1 'polypeptide(L)'
;MQKGFSVVILIIIVLVFTAVMFIPIPYYQKDTFCIMIYPTKCYGGWQLSQPLWKRIFLGITQQSISSQPTPSPSPAPFDINTSKYDSLTAKVKSEGVIRVIVSLNISGGDEQAIAEAQDKLLNELSFYNVSSATKFKYTPAVALEVNEGVLNFLVSSPDIKNIEEDQVISIPDCNKGPC
;
A
#
# COMPACT_ATOMS: atom_id res chain seq x y z
N MET A 1 -41.62 -31.15 31.91
CA MET A 1 -40.38 -30.55 32.46
C MET A 1 -39.42 -30.17 31.32
N GLN A 2 -39.68 -29.09 30.57
CA GLN A 2 -38.87 -28.77 29.37
C GLN A 2 -38.54 -27.28 29.17
N LYS A 3 -38.93 -26.40 30.13
CA LYS A 3 -38.68 -24.96 30.04
C LYS A 3 -37.31 -24.51 30.59
N GLY A 4 -36.54 -25.42 31.20
CA GLY A 4 -35.25 -25.09 31.82
C GLY A 4 -34.05 -25.06 30.87
N PHE A 5 -34.07 -25.82 29.77
CA PHE A 5 -32.90 -25.98 28.88
C PHE A 5 -32.63 -24.74 28.00
N SER A 6 -33.67 -23.97 27.67
CA SER A 6 -33.53 -22.83 26.75
C SER A 6 -32.77 -21.66 27.36
N VAL A 7 -32.94 -21.43 28.68
CA VAL A 7 -32.27 -20.32 29.38
C VAL A 7 -30.76 -20.58 29.52
N VAL A 8 -30.37 -21.84 29.76
CA VAL A 8 -28.95 -22.21 29.93
C VAL A 8 -28.17 -22.03 28.62
N ILE A 9 -28.77 -22.40 27.49
CA ILE A 9 -28.14 -22.24 26.17
C ILE A 9 -27.94 -20.76 25.84
N LEU A 10 -28.93 -19.91 26.15
CA LEU A 10 -28.83 -18.46 25.92
C LEU A 10 -27.72 -17.82 26.75
N ILE A 11 -27.54 -18.23 28.01
CA ILE A 11 -26.47 -17.72 28.89
C ILE A 11 -25.09 -18.15 28.35
N ILE A 12 -24.94 -19.39 27.89
CA ILE A 12 -23.67 -19.88 27.33
C ILE A 12 -23.33 -19.11 26.04
N ILE A 13 -24.30 -18.87 25.16
CA ILE A 13 -24.07 -18.11 23.93
C ILE A 13 -23.63 -16.68 24.26
N VAL A 14 -24.29 -16.01 25.21
CA VAL A 14 -23.93 -14.65 25.62
C VAL A 14 -22.52 -14.60 26.23
N LEU A 15 -22.15 -15.58 27.08
CA LEU A 15 -20.81 -15.63 27.69
C LEU A 15 -19.70 -15.91 26.67
N VAL A 16 -19.95 -16.78 25.67
CA VAL A 16 -18.98 -17.03 24.61
C VAL A 16 -18.84 -15.79 23.72
N PHE A 17 -19.93 -15.10 23.42
CA PHE A 17 -19.90 -13.91 22.56
C PHE A 17 -19.21 -12.72 23.25
N THR A 18 -19.42 -12.52 24.56
CA THR A 18 -18.70 -11.47 25.31
C THR A 18 -17.23 -11.80 25.49
N ALA A 19 -16.86 -13.07 25.67
CA ALA A 19 -15.45 -13.48 25.78
C ALA A 19 -14.67 -13.28 24.46
N VAL A 20 -15.29 -13.51 23.30
CA VAL A 20 -14.64 -13.32 21.99
C VAL A 20 -14.52 -11.85 21.60
N MET A 21 -15.52 -11.02 21.96
CA MET A 21 -15.49 -9.57 21.68
C MET A 21 -14.54 -8.77 22.58
N PHE A 22 -14.11 -9.34 23.71
CA PHE A 22 -13.20 -8.70 24.67
C PHE A 22 -11.80 -9.31 24.67
N ILE A 23 -11.39 -9.99 23.60
CA ILE A 23 -9.97 -10.26 23.39
C ILE A 23 -9.34 -8.92 22.98
N PRO A 24 -8.56 -8.26 23.86
CA PRO A 24 -7.87 -7.04 23.47
C PRO A 24 -6.97 -7.39 22.29
N ILE A 25 -7.30 -6.86 21.12
CA ILE A 25 -6.42 -6.94 19.96
C ILE A 25 -5.13 -6.25 20.41
N PRO A 26 -3.99 -6.96 20.50
CA PRO A 26 -2.73 -6.31 20.81
C PRO A 26 -2.45 -5.36 19.66
N TYR A 27 -2.67 -4.07 19.88
CA TYR A 27 -2.18 -3.03 19.01
C TYR A 27 -0.67 -3.22 18.95
N TYR A 28 -0.18 -3.72 17.82
CA TYR A 28 1.23 -3.86 17.53
C TYR A 28 1.77 -2.45 17.28
N GLN A 29 2.01 -1.72 18.37
CA GLN A 29 2.67 -0.43 18.36
C GLN A 29 4.13 -0.69 17.99
N LYS A 30 4.48 -0.50 16.71
CA LYS A 30 5.87 -0.40 16.27
C LYS A 30 6.44 0.89 16.85
N ASP A 31 6.86 0.81 18.10
CA ASP A 31 7.63 1.84 18.75
C ASP A 31 8.90 2.06 17.96
N THR A 32 8.96 3.27 17.41
CA THR A 32 10.17 3.93 16.95
C THR A 32 11.09 4.06 18.15
N PHE A 33 11.99 3.09 18.32
CA PHE A 33 13.04 3.16 19.32
C PHE A 33 14.11 4.14 18.82
N CYS A 34 13.83 5.44 18.96
CA CYS A 34 14.87 6.45 19.02
C CYS A 34 15.69 6.17 20.28
N ILE A 35 16.83 5.52 20.11
CA ILE A 35 17.88 5.48 21.13
C ILE A 35 18.38 6.92 21.29
N MET A 36 17.72 7.67 22.18
CA MET A 36 18.22 8.94 22.71
C MET A 36 19.31 8.61 23.72
N ILE A 37 20.53 8.43 23.21
CA ILE A 37 21.74 8.60 24.01
C ILE A 37 22.44 9.79 23.38
N TYR A 38 22.18 10.98 23.94
CA TYR A 38 23.15 12.01 24.35
C TYR A 38 22.39 13.32 24.62
N PRO A 39 22.60 13.96 25.78
CA PRO A 39 22.02 15.26 26.08
C PRO A 39 22.94 16.34 25.47
N THR A 40 22.40 17.26 24.68
CA THR A 40 22.75 18.70 24.75
C THR A 40 22.00 19.54 23.72
N LYS A 41 21.18 20.47 24.25
CA LYS A 41 20.77 21.75 23.66
C LYS A 41 19.74 21.71 22.51
N CYS A 42 18.47 21.58 22.91
CA CYS A 42 17.37 22.21 22.17
C CYS A 42 17.49 23.74 22.31
N TYR A 43 17.99 24.42 21.29
CA TYR A 43 17.76 25.87 21.16
C TYR A 43 16.34 26.08 20.63
N GLY A 44 15.48 26.60 21.50
CA GLY A 44 14.16 27.10 21.15
C GLY A 44 14.30 28.31 20.22
N GLY A 45 13.96 28.12 18.95
CA GLY A 45 13.65 29.21 18.03
C GLY A 45 12.21 29.66 18.27
N TRP A 46 12.04 30.68 19.10
CA TRP A 46 10.79 31.42 19.21
C TRP A 46 10.44 32.00 17.84
N GLN A 47 9.46 31.41 17.17
CA GLN A 47 8.89 31.98 15.96
C GLN A 47 8.03 33.18 16.38
N LEU A 48 8.66 34.36 16.35
CA LEU A 48 8.02 35.66 16.57
C LEU A 48 6.80 35.78 15.65
N SER A 49 5.64 35.86 16.30
CA SER A 49 4.41 36.43 15.78
C SER A 49 4.71 37.67 14.93
N GLN A 50 4.57 37.52 13.61
CA GLN A 50 4.60 38.66 12.69
C GLN A 50 3.26 39.40 12.83
N PRO A 51 3.28 40.73 13.03
CA PRO A 51 2.08 41.48 13.36
C PRO A 51 1.15 41.68 12.15
N LEU A 52 -0.15 41.49 12.40
CA LEU A 52 -1.23 41.28 11.43
C LEU A 52 -1.60 42.48 10.53
N TRP A 53 -0.93 43.62 10.64
CA TRP A 53 -1.36 44.89 10.02
C TRP A 53 -0.64 45.25 8.70
N LYS A 54 0.32 44.44 8.25
CA LYS A 54 0.99 44.64 6.94
C LYS A 54 0.21 44.13 5.71
N ARG A 55 -1.06 43.73 5.86
CA ARG A 55 -1.89 43.26 4.73
C ARG A 55 -2.80 44.32 4.10
N ILE A 56 -2.69 45.58 4.50
CA ILE A 56 -3.49 46.68 3.93
C ILE A 56 -2.55 47.67 3.25
N PHE A 57 -1.95 47.28 2.13
CA PHE A 57 -1.49 48.24 1.12
C PHE A 57 -1.75 47.67 -0.27
N LEU A 58 -2.88 48.15 -0.82
CA LEU A 58 -3.03 48.67 -2.18
C LEU A 58 -2.50 47.81 -3.34
N GLY A 59 -3.44 47.07 -3.91
CA GLY A 59 -3.74 47.00 -5.34
C GLY A 59 -2.70 47.54 -6.31
N ILE A 60 -2.06 46.61 -7.01
CA ILE A 60 -1.67 46.81 -8.40
C ILE A 60 -2.19 45.61 -9.18
N THR A 61 -3.15 45.92 -10.03
CA THR A 61 -3.70 45.12 -11.12
C THR A 61 -2.58 44.59 -12.01
N GLN A 62 -2.47 43.27 -12.17
CA GLN A 62 -1.84 42.70 -13.35
C GLN A 62 -2.73 41.59 -13.92
N GLN A 63 -3.01 41.78 -15.20
CA GLN A 63 -4.02 41.13 -15.99
C GLN A 63 -3.78 39.64 -16.11
N SER A 64 -4.90 38.93 -16.14
CA SER A 64 -5.06 37.57 -16.59
C SER A 64 -4.40 37.37 -17.96
N ILE A 65 -3.15 36.91 -17.98
CA ILE A 65 -2.64 36.16 -19.11
C ILE A 65 -3.07 34.72 -18.82
N SER A 66 -4.26 34.39 -19.31
CA SER A 66 -4.73 33.02 -19.47
C SER A 66 -3.81 32.34 -20.48
N SER A 67 -2.63 31.94 -20.03
CA SER A 67 -1.84 30.90 -20.68
C SER A 67 -2.61 29.62 -20.45
N GLN A 68 -3.65 29.39 -21.25
CA GLN A 68 -4.35 28.12 -21.30
C GLN A 68 -3.25 27.08 -21.57
N PRO A 69 -2.90 26.23 -20.60
CA PRO A 69 -1.88 25.22 -20.83
C PRO A 69 -2.38 24.42 -22.02
N THR A 70 -1.59 24.36 -23.09
CA THR A 70 -1.81 23.41 -24.19
C THR A 70 -2.24 22.10 -23.55
N PRO A 71 -3.40 21.52 -23.93
CA PRO A 71 -3.89 20.29 -23.34
C PRO A 71 -2.73 19.31 -23.42
N SER A 72 -2.13 19.03 -22.26
CA SER A 72 -1.01 18.12 -22.16
C SER A 72 -1.47 16.86 -22.89
N PRO A 73 -0.75 16.41 -23.93
CA PRO A 73 -1.17 15.25 -24.69
C PRO A 73 -1.49 14.17 -23.67
N SER A 74 -2.76 13.73 -23.65
CA SER A 74 -3.22 12.71 -22.74
C SER A 74 -2.17 11.59 -22.82
N PRO A 75 -1.51 11.23 -21.71
CA PRO A 75 -0.44 10.24 -21.74
C PRO A 75 -0.97 9.05 -22.52
N ALA A 76 -0.26 8.68 -23.59
CA ALA A 76 -0.68 7.59 -24.45
C ALA A 76 -0.95 6.38 -23.55
N PRO A 77 -2.07 5.66 -23.75
CA PRO A 77 -2.38 4.49 -22.93
C PRO A 77 -1.17 3.57 -22.94
N PHE A 78 -0.67 3.24 -21.76
CA PHE A 78 0.46 2.34 -21.64
C PHE A 78 0.05 0.99 -22.27
N ASP A 79 0.87 0.49 -23.20
CA ASP A 79 0.67 -0.81 -23.84
C ASP A 79 0.93 -1.92 -22.81
N ILE A 80 -0.03 -2.14 -21.92
CA ILE A 80 -0.05 -3.31 -21.05
C ILE A 80 -0.37 -4.51 -21.94
N ASN A 81 0.48 -5.53 -21.92
CA ASN A 81 0.26 -6.75 -22.67
C ASN A 81 -1.02 -7.45 -22.18
N THR A 82 -2.12 -7.21 -22.88
CA THR A 82 -3.46 -7.72 -22.56
C THR A 82 -3.50 -9.23 -22.45
N SER A 83 -2.76 -9.93 -23.30
CA SER A 83 -2.69 -11.40 -23.28
C SER A 83 -2.09 -11.95 -21.99
N LYS A 84 -1.06 -11.28 -21.43
CA LYS A 84 -0.48 -11.68 -20.14
C LYS A 84 -1.49 -11.46 -19.01
N TYR A 85 -2.23 -10.35 -19.05
CA TYR A 85 -3.22 -10.01 -18.05
C TYR A 85 -4.40 -10.99 -18.00
N ASP A 86 -4.90 -11.42 -19.16
CA ASP A 86 -6.00 -12.38 -19.25
C ASP A 86 -5.64 -13.68 -18.53
N SER A 87 -4.38 -14.12 -18.65
CA SER A 87 -3.89 -15.32 -17.97
C SER A 87 -3.84 -15.17 -16.44
N LEU A 88 -3.40 -14.00 -15.94
CA LEU A 88 -3.37 -13.70 -14.51
C LEU A 88 -4.79 -13.62 -13.94
N THR A 89 -5.70 -12.97 -14.67
CA THR A 89 -7.11 -12.85 -14.29
C THR A 89 -7.79 -14.22 -14.24
N ALA A 90 -7.53 -15.08 -15.21
CA ALA A 90 -8.05 -16.45 -15.20
C ALA A 90 -7.55 -17.24 -13.98
N LYS A 91 -6.26 -17.14 -13.65
CA LYS A 91 -5.67 -17.79 -12.46
C LYS A 91 -6.26 -17.27 -11.16
N VAL A 92 -6.41 -15.95 -11.01
CA VAL A 92 -7.05 -15.35 -9.83
C VAL A 92 -8.48 -15.84 -9.68
N LYS A 93 -9.23 -16.01 -10.77
CA LYS A 93 -10.59 -16.55 -10.71
C LYS A 93 -10.64 -18.01 -10.25
N SER A 94 -9.64 -18.81 -10.59
CA SER A 94 -9.57 -20.22 -10.16
C SER A 94 -9.00 -20.42 -8.76
N GLU A 95 -7.98 -19.65 -8.37
CA GLU A 95 -7.24 -19.82 -7.11
C GLU A 95 -7.67 -18.84 -6.01
N GLY A 96 -8.37 -17.77 -6.38
CA GLY A 96 -8.83 -16.69 -5.50
C GLY A 96 -7.76 -15.62 -5.23
N VAL A 97 -6.53 -16.05 -4.95
CA VAL A 97 -5.38 -15.17 -4.67
C VAL A 97 -4.15 -15.73 -5.38
N ILE A 98 -3.38 -14.86 -6.02
CA ILE A 98 -2.09 -15.23 -6.65
C ILE A 98 -0.97 -14.35 -6.13
N ARG A 99 0.28 -14.82 -6.22
CA ARG A 99 1.46 -13.99 -5.97
C ARG A 99 1.95 -13.34 -7.25
N VAL A 100 2.16 -12.02 -7.19
CA VAL A 100 2.68 -11.24 -8.31
C VAL A 100 3.82 -10.35 -7.86
N ILE A 101 4.73 -10.06 -8.79
CA ILE A 101 5.75 -9.03 -8.68
C ILE A 101 5.30 -7.84 -9.53
N VAL A 102 5.03 -6.72 -8.88
CA VAL A 102 4.61 -5.47 -9.51
C VAL A 102 5.83 -4.58 -9.66
N SER A 103 6.19 -4.22 -10.89
CA SER A 103 7.24 -3.24 -11.18
C SER A 103 6.65 -1.84 -11.31
N LEU A 104 7.26 -0.87 -10.62
CA LEU A 104 6.83 0.52 -10.58
C LEU A 104 7.50 1.34 -11.69
N ASN A 105 6.77 2.33 -12.19
CA ASN A 105 7.25 3.30 -13.17
C ASN A 105 7.91 4.48 -12.45
N ILE A 106 9.20 4.36 -12.13
CA ILE A 106 9.99 5.45 -11.55
C ILE A 106 11.12 5.89 -12.49
N SER A 107 11.38 7.19 -12.52
CA SER A 107 12.52 7.77 -13.23
C SER A 107 13.71 7.89 -12.28
N GLY A 108 14.55 6.85 -12.23
CA GLY A 108 15.79 6.86 -11.43
C GLY A 108 16.02 5.57 -10.66
N GLY A 109 17.23 5.42 -10.12
CA GLY A 109 17.65 4.28 -9.30
C GLY A 109 18.02 4.69 -7.87
N ASP A 110 17.55 5.85 -7.40
CA ASP A 110 17.78 6.28 -6.03
C ASP A 110 16.96 5.41 -5.06
N GLU A 111 17.62 4.86 -4.04
CA GLU A 111 16.99 4.00 -3.03
C GLU A 111 15.84 4.71 -2.32
N GLN A 112 15.98 6.02 -2.08
CA GLN A 112 14.92 6.80 -1.43
C GLN A 112 13.68 6.92 -2.32
N ALA A 113 13.85 7.23 -3.60
CA ALA A 113 12.74 7.32 -4.55
C ALA A 113 12.04 5.96 -4.75
N ILE A 114 12.81 4.86 -4.73
CA ILE A 114 12.25 3.49 -4.75
C ILE A 114 11.37 3.25 -3.52
N ALA A 115 11.89 3.55 -2.32
CA ALA A 115 11.16 3.33 -1.08
C ALA A 115 9.87 4.16 -1.00
N GLU A 116 9.93 5.44 -1.37
CA GLU A 116 8.77 6.34 -1.39
C GLU A 116 7.69 5.85 -2.37
N ALA A 117 8.07 5.40 -3.56
CA ALA A 117 7.13 4.87 -4.55
C ALA A 117 6.48 3.55 -4.08
N GLN A 118 7.26 2.66 -3.46
CA GLN A 118 6.73 1.42 -2.89
C GLN A 118 5.76 1.70 -1.73
N ASP A 119 6.09 2.62 -0.83
CA ASP A 119 5.24 2.98 0.30
C ASP A 119 3.94 3.65 -0.15
N LYS A 120 4.01 4.49 -1.21
CA LYS A 120 2.83 5.07 -1.84
C LYS A 120 1.88 3.98 -2.36
N LEU A 121 2.39 3.03 -3.15
CA LEU A 121 1.57 1.92 -3.66
C LEU A 121 0.93 1.12 -2.52
N LEU A 122 1.70 0.77 -1.49
CA LEU A 122 1.20 -0.01 -0.35
C LEU A 122 0.13 0.75 0.45
N ASN A 123 0.25 2.06 0.57
CA ASN A 123 -0.75 2.89 1.22
C ASN A 123 -2.06 2.93 0.41
N GLU A 124 -1.99 3.00 -0.92
CA GLU A 124 -3.17 2.92 -1.80
C GLU A 124 -3.84 1.54 -1.73
N LEU A 125 -3.04 0.48 -1.56
CA LEU A 125 -3.52 -0.89 -1.42
C LEU A 125 -4.11 -1.22 -0.05
N SER A 126 -3.95 -0.34 0.95
CA SER A 126 -4.48 -0.55 2.31
C SER A 126 -6.00 -0.78 2.34
N PHE A 127 -6.74 -0.20 1.39
CA PHE A 127 -8.18 -0.38 1.24
C PHE A 127 -8.59 -1.80 0.82
N TYR A 128 -7.68 -2.59 0.24
CA TYR A 128 -7.97 -3.89 -0.34
C TYR A 128 -7.57 -5.08 0.53
N ASN A 129 -7.08 -4.85 1.76
CA ASN A 129 -6.66 -5.89 2.71
C ASN A 129 -5.62 -6.88 2.13
N VAL A 130 -4.56 -6.36 1.50
CA VAL A 130 -3.47 -7.19 0.96
C VAL A 130 -2.77 -7.97 2.10
N SER A 131 -2.68 -9.29 1.97
CA SER A 131 -2.19 -10.21 3.02
C SER A 131 -0.67 -10.23 3.18
N SER A 132 0.07 -10.03 2.08
CA SER A 132 1.52 -10.17 2.05
C SER A 132 2.13 -9.18 1.07
N ALA A 133 3.13 -8.44 1.54
CA ALA A 133 3.91 -7.51 0.74
C ALA A 133 5.39 -7.60 1.07
N THR A 134 6.23 -7.82 0.06
CA THR A 134 7.68 -7.81 0.19
C THR A 134 8.26 -6.72 -0.71
N LYS A 135 8.91 -5.73 -0.11
CA LYS A 135 9.60 -4.64 -0.82
C LYS A 135 11.00 -5.09 -1.23
N PHE A 136 11.40 -4.80 -2.46
CA PHE A 136 12.77 -5.02 -2.93
C PHE A 136 13.60 -3.75 -2.71
N LYS A 137 14.73 -3.86 -2.02
CA LYS A 137 15.53 -2.69 -1.61
C LYS A 137 16.09 -1.88 -2.80
N TYR A 138 16.59 -2.56 -3.83
CA TYR A 138 17.30 -1.93 -4.94
C TYR A 138 16.54 -1.99 -6.27
N THR A 139 15.36 -2.60 -6.28
CA THR A 139 14.53 -2.75 -7.47
C THR A 139 13.21 -2.04 -7.21
N PRO A 140 12.71 -1.21 -8.14
CA PRO A 140 11.41 -0.58 -8.03
C PRO A 140 10.29 -1.59 -8.28
N ALA A 141 10.20 -2.59 -7.41
CA ALA A 141 9.19 -3.63 -7.47
C ALA A 141 8.70 -4.00 -6.08
N VAL A 142 7.50 -4.59 -6.00
CA VAL A 142 6.93 -5.15 -4.77
C VAL A 142 6.31 -6.50 -5.11
N ALA A 143 6.65 -7.53 -4.33
CA ALA A 143 5.95 -8.82 -4.41
C ALA A 143 4.72 -8.79 -3.50
N LEU A 144 3.56 -9.14 -4.05
CA LEU A 144 2.24 -9.00 -3.42
C LEU A 144 1.40 -10.25 -3.64
N GLU A 145 0.57 -10.60 -2.64
CA GLU A 145 -0.56 -11.51 -2.82
C GLU A 145 -1.81 -10.72 -3.20
N VAL A 146 -2.37 -10.97 -4.38
CA VAL A 146 -3.45 -10.15 -4.95
C VAL A 146 -4.67 -10.98 -5.31
N ASN A 147 -5.85 -10.40 -5.07
CA ASN A 147 -7.14 -10.89 -5.56
C ASN A 147 -7.57 -10.13 -6.83
N GLU A 148 -8.75 -10.43 -7.37
CA GLU A 148 -9.23 -9.84 -8.62
C GLU A 148 -9.41 -8.32 -8.52
N GLY A 149 -9.91 -7.84 -7.39
CA GLY A 149 -10.12 -6.41 -7.16
C GLY A 149 -8.81 -5.62 -7.16
N VAL A 150 -7.80 -6.14 -6.46
CA VAL A 150 -6.45 -5.55 -6.44
C VAL A 150 -5.83 -5.61 -7.84
N LEU A 151 -5.91 -6.75 -8.52
CA LEU A 151 -5.32 -6.93 -9.84
C LEU A 151 -5.90 -5.94 -10.87
N ASN A 152 -7.21 -5.70 -10.85
CA ASN A 152 -7.87 -4.68 -11.67
C ASN A 152 -7.37 -3.26 -11.34
N PHE A 153 -7.23 -2.92 -10.06
CA PHE A 153 -6.66 -1.64 -9.64
C PHE A 153 -5.24 -1.46 -10.17
N LEU A 154 -4.38 -2.47 -10.02
CA LEU A 154 -2.98 -2.41 -10.45
C LEU A 154 -2.85 -2.16 -11.96
N VAL A 155 -3.70 -2.77 -12.79
CA VAL A 155 -3.66 -2.55 -14.25
C VAL A 155 -4.17 -1.18 -14.67
N SER A 156 -5.06 -0.58 -13.88
CA SER A 156 -5.52 0.79 -14.14
C SER A 156 -4.55 1.87 -13.64
N SER A 157 -3.53 1.51 -12.86
CA SER A 157 -2.64 2.49 -12.24
C SER A 157 -1.53 2.94 -13.19
N PRO A 158 -1.37 4.26 -13.42
CA PRO A 158 -0.29 4.79 -14.26
C PRO A 158 1.11 4.67 -13.62
N ASP A 159 1.18 4.42 -12.32
CA ASP A 159 2.42 4.26 -11.58
C ASP A 159 3.02 2.84 -11.74
N ILE A 160 2.30 1.93 -12.42
CA ILE A 160 2.71 0.54 -12.63
C ILE A 160 3.24 0.35 -14.03
N LYS A 161 4.44 -0.22 -14.11
CA LYS A 161 5.14 -0.50 -15.36
C LYS A 161 4.84 -1.91 -15.88
N ASN A 162 4.85 -2.91 -15.01
CA ASN A 162 4.68 -4.32 -15.38
C ASN A 162 4.18 -5.14 -14.18
N ILE A 163 3.45 -6.22 -14.47
CA ILE A 163 2.97 -7.19 -13.48
C ILE A 163 3.40 -8.57 -13.96
N GLU A 164 4.07 -9.31 -13.09
CA GLU A 164 4.55 -10.67 -13.38
C GLU A 164 4.08 -11.62 -12.28
N GLU A 165 3.84 -12.88 -12.62
CA GLU A 165 3.55 -13.91 -11.62
C GLU A 165 4.83 -14.30 -10.87
N ASP A 166 4.75 -14.40 -9.55
CA ASP A 166 5.86 -14.90 -8.72
C ASP A 166 5.87 -16.44 -8.74
N GLN A 167 6.55 -17.01 -9.74
CA GLN A 167 6.62 -18.46 -9.90
C GLN A 167 7.65 -19.06 -8.95
N VAL A 168 7.19 -19.98 -8.09
CA VAL A 168 8.08 -20.79 -7.26
C VAL A 168 8.80 -21.79 -8.17
N ILE A 169 10.06 -21.51 -8.47
CA ILE A 169 10.91 -22.44 -9.21
C ILE A 169 11.24 -23.60 -8.28
N SER A 170 10.67 -24.77 -8.53
CA SER A 170 11.05 -26.00 -7.86
C SER A 170 12.46 -26.39 -8.28
N ILE A 171 13.43 -26.21 -7.40
CA ILE A 171 14.79 -26.73 -7.62
C ILE A 171 14.69 -28.25 -7.59
N PRO A 172 15.12 -28.97 -8.64
CA PRO A 172 15.10 -30.43 -8.64
C PRO A 172 15.95 -30.95 -7.48
N ASP A 173 15.39 -31.91 -6.73
CA ASP A 173 16.06 -32.54 -5.60
C ASP A 173 17.26 -33.37 -6.10
N CYS A 174 18.48 -32.81 -5.99
CA CYS A 174 19.70 -33.48 -6.40
C CYS A 174 20.01 -34.76 -5.59
N ASN A 175 19.22 -35.10 -4.56
CA ASN A 175 19.39 -36.36 -3.81
C ASN A 175 18.84 -37.60 -4.56
N LYS A 176 18.16 -37.43 -5.71
CA LYS A 176 17.53 -38.54 -6.46
C LYS A 176 18.28 -39.01 -7.71
N GLY A 177 19.48 -38.50 -7.98
CA GLY A 177 20.26 -38.87 -9.17
C GLY A 177 20.90 -37.66 -9.83
N PRO A 178 21.68 -37.85 -10.91
CA PRO A 178 22.60 -36.82 -11.40
C PRO A 178 21.86 -35.58 -11.90
N CYS A 179 22.15 -34.49 -11.20
CA CYS A 179 22.16 -33.13 -11.72
C CYS A 179 23.34 -33.00 -12.72
#